data_AF-A0A7L0YLQ9-F1
#
_entry.id   AF-A0A7L0YLQ9-F1
#
_cell.length_a   1.000
_cell.length_b   1.000
_cell.length_c   1.000
_cell.angle_alpha   90.00
_cell.angle_beta   90.00
_cell.angle_gamma   90.00
#
_symmetry.space_group_name_H-M   'P 1'
#
loop_
_entity.id
_entity.type
_entity.pdbx_description
1 polymer ?
#
loop_
_entity_poly.entity_id
_entity_poly.type
_entity_poly.pdbx_seq_one_letter_code
_entity_poly.pdbx_strand_id
1 'polypeptide(L)'
;ILKFLESTYIPPSYILEMEKVAKQGDTILVSGMKTGSSKLKARLQESIYKDVHPAEVRLLILENILLNPAYDIYLLVGTSIQYRVQKMRQGKITEIAMPSDQYELQLQNNILHPKGDPSWPVAKLDQATSTVTALQQGQTNLILVHKSIRMQGVSRLPNSTVYVVPPAYLGFTVRPGDRWVLETGRLYEITVDVYDKSSNKVYLSDNIRITTELSKEHFEVLQSSLNGSYHYVMAVKAGQTTIDAALTSVVDQDGGVHTLPVPVRNQQDVEIYVPIFLVPSILMFPWQPKAGVYQYTIQAQGGSGNFSWSSSNQAVATVTVKGVMATGSDAGVSIIQAFDVRNPLHHGEMKVYVSEPSAMEFAPCQVEAHVGQVLELPLRISGRTSGDRGELVPLSDCSHLELGVELENPGVFSPLEGRLKPTADFCSGVRVKAEFQGYTRLVVVYTHGHVRLSASIVIAAYVPLRAIDPPSVTLVTLGSSKDMLFEGGPRPWV
;
A
#
# COMPACT_ATOMS: atom_id res chain seq x y z
N ILE A 1 -2.16 4.20 54.76
CA ILE A 1 -3.62 4.47 54.65
C ILE A 1 -3.74 5.65 53.71
N LEU A 2 -4.60 5.57 52.70
CA LEU A 2 -4.84 6.63 51.72
C LEU A 2 -6.19 7.28 52.01
N LYS A 3 -6.35 8.55 51.63
CA LYS A 3 -7.67 9.19 51.60
C LYS A 3 -8.42 8.77 50.34
N PHE A 4 -9.73 8.59 50.44
CA PHE A 4 -10.56 8.32 49.26
C PHE A 4 -10.56 9.48 48.28
N LEU A 5 -10.48 10.74 48.76
CA LEU A 5 -10.32 11.95 47.93
C LEU A 5 -9.09 11.93 47.02
N GLU A 6 -8.07 11.15 47.36
CA GLU A 6 -6.81 11.02 46.61
C GLU A 6 -6.78 9.77 45.71
N SER A 7 -7.92 9.09 45.55
CA SER A 7 -8.05 7.83 44.85
C SER A 7 -9.16 7.85 43.80
N THR A 8 -9.20 6.83 42.94
CA THR A 8 -10.27 6.63 41.95
C THR A 8 -11.46 5.84 42.51
N TYR A 9 -11.42 5.44 43.78
CA TYR A 9 -12.51 4.68 44.42
C TYR A 9 -13.58 5.63 44.96
N ILE A 10 -14.85 5.25 44.80
CA ILE A 10 -16.00 6.03 45.24
C ILE A 10 -16.45 5.50 46.61
N PRO A 11 -16.16 6.19 47.73
CA PRO A 11 -16.69 5.82 49.03
C PRO A 11 -18.13 6.35 49.22
N PRO A 12 -18.83 5.93 50.28
CA PRO A 12 -20.07 6.58 50.71
C PRO A 12 -19.90 8.09 50.92
N SER A 13 -20.92 8.89 50.60
CA SER A 13 -20.86 10.36 50.63
C SER A 13 -20.46 10.95 51.99
N TYR A 14 -20.88 10.32 53.10
CA TYR A 14 -20.51 10.79 54.45
C TYR A 14 -19.00 10.65 54.74
N ILE A 15 -18.31 9.67 54.15
CA ILE A 15 -16.86 9.50 54.28
C ILE A 15 -16.12 10.65 53.60
N LEU A 16 -16.60 11.08 52.41
CA LEU A 16 -16.01 12.21 51.69
C LEU A 16 -16.14 13.52 52.47
N GLU A 17 -17.32 13.77 53.05
CA GLU A 17 -17.53 14.96 53.89
C GLU A 17 -16.66 14.94 55.15
N MET A 18 -16.45 13.77 55.77
CA MET A 18 -15.53 13.63 56.90
C MET A 18 -14.06 13.87 56.49
N GLU A 19 -13.62 13.32 55.34
CA GLU A 19 -12.24 13.50 54.88
C GLU A 19 -11.92 14.97 54.51
N LYS A 20 -12.89 15.73 53.98
CA LYS A 20 -12.75 17.17 53.70
C LYS A 20 -12.39 18.00 54.94
N VAL A 21 -12.89 17.60 56.10
CA VAL A 21 -12.60 18.24 57.40
C VAL A 21 -11.51 17.50 58.20
N ALA A 22 -10.68 16.71 57.51
CA ALA A 22 -9.58 15.92 58.08
C ALA A 22 -10.00 14.90 59.17
N LYS A 23 -11.24 14.40 59.11
CA LYS A 23 -11.73 13.29 59.94
C LYS A 23 -11.68 11.97 59.17
N GLN A 24 -11.68 10.86 59.92
CA GLN A 24 -11.75 9.50 59.37
C GLN A 24 -13.10 8.88 59.72
N GLY A 25 -13.70 8.15 58.78
CA GLY A 25 -14.92 7.39 59.03
C GLY A 25 -14.65 5.93 59.40
N ASP A 26 -15.70 5.11 59.34
CA ASP A 26 -15.69 3.68 59.65
C ASP A 26 -15.10 2.80 58.53
N THR A 27 -14.88 3.36 57.34
CA THR A 27 -14.22 2.70 56.21
C THR A 27 -12.92 3.40 55.88
N ILE A 28 -11.83 2.65 55.71
CA ILE A 28 -10.50 3.18 55.35
C ILE A 28 -9.96 2.54 54.08
N LEU A 29 -9.28 3.34 53.26
CA LEU A 29 -8.58 2.84 52.08
C LEU A 29 -7.13 2.48 52.43
N VAL A 30 -6.73 1.25 52.11
CA VAL A 30 -5.36 0.78 52.28
C VAL A 30 -4.74 0.46 50.93
N SER A 31 -3.51 0.94 50.71
CA SER A 31 -2.74 0.65 49.50
C SER A 31 -1.56 -0.26 49.83
N GLY A 32 -1.38 -1.29 49.01
CA GLY A 32 -0.25 -2.20 49.13
C GLY A 32 1.04 -1.54 48.65
N MET A 33 1.98 -1.31 49.57
CA MET A 33 3.26 -0.68 49.23
C MET A 33 4.31 -1.68 48.71
N LYS A 34 4.27 -2.92 49.23
CA LYS A 34 5.17 -4.01 48.87
C LYS A 34 4.39 -5.33 48.85
N THR A 35 4.84 -6.25 48.02
CA THR A 35 4.32 -7.61 47.95
C THR A 35 4.56 -8.36 49.25
N GLY A 36 3.59 -9.15 49.68
CA GLY A 36 3.69 -10.02 50.84
C GLY A 36 2.39 -10.13 51.62
N SER A 37 2.48 -10.70 52.82
CA SER A 37 1.38 -10.82 53.75
C SER A 37 1.46 -9.71 54.79
N SER A 38 0.38 -8.97 54.98
CA SER A 38 0.23 -7.96 56.04
C SER A 38 -0.95 -8.30 56.93
N LYS A 39 -0.90 -7.88 58.19
CA LYS A 39 -2.01 -7.98 59.15
C LYS A 39 -2.47 -6.57 59.48
N LEU A 40 -3.71 -6.26 59.14
CA LEU A 40 -4.34 -5.00 59.48
C LEU A 40 -5.15 -5.21 60.76
N LYS A 41 -4.91 -4.38 61.78
CA LYS A 41 -5.64 -4.39 63.05
C LYS A 41 -6.37 -3.08 63.24
N ALA A 42 -7.66 -3.17 63.55
CA ALA A 42 -8.48 -2.03 63.95
C ALA A 42 -8.76 -2.12 65.46
N ARG A 43 -8.49 -1.03 66.19
CA ARG A 43 -8.74 -0.91 67.63
C ARG A 43 -9.45 0.41 67.94
N LEU A 44 -10.33 0.40 68.94
CA LEU A 44 -10.93 1.62 69.47
C LEU A 44 -9.87 2.38 70.28
N GLN A 45 -9.74 3.69 70.05
CA GLN A 45 -8.65 4.50 70.62
C GLN A 45 -8.94 4.96 72.07
N GLU A 46 -10.22 5.14 72.43
CA GLU A 46 -10.61 5.68 73.73
C GLU A 46 -10.27 4.72 74.87
N SER A 47 -9.80 5.27 76.00
CA SER A 47 -9.29 4.52 77.14
C SER A 47 -10.33 3.62 77.82
N ILE A 48 -11.62 3.89 77.63
CA ILE A 48 -12.72 3.08 78.15
C ILE A 48 -12.89 1.74 77.41
N TYR A 49 -12.37 1.64 76.18
CA TYR A 49 -12.46 0.43 75.34
C TYR A 49 -11.15 -0.37 75.30
N LYS A 50 -10.25 -0.17 76.27
CA LYS A 50 -8.95 -0.87 76.32
C LYS A 50 -9.07 -2.40 76.32
N ASP A 51 -10.18 -2.92 76.85
CA ASP A 51 -10.44 -4.36 76.95
C ASP A 51 -11.12 -4.94 75.70
N VAL A 52 -11.48 -4.11 74.71
CA VAL A 52 -12.05 -4.58 73.44
C VAL A 52 -10.93 -5.10 72.54
N HIS A 53 -10.97 -6.38 72.20
CA HIS A 53 -9.96 -6.99 71.33
C HIS A 53 -9.96 -6.35 69.93
N PRO A 54 -8.77 -6.04 69.37
CA PRO A 54 -8.69 -5.52 68.01
C PRO A 54 -9.21 -6.51 66.98
N ALA A 55 -10.01 -6.04 66.03
CA ALA A 55 -10.38 -6.82 64.85
C ALA A 55 -9.16 -6.93 63.92
N GLU A 56 -8.84 -8.14 63.46
CA GLU A 56 -7.67 -8.40 62.62
C GLU A 56 -8.09 -9.00 61.27
N VAL A 57 -7.56 -8.44 60.18
CA VAL A 57 -7.69 -8.99 58.82
C VAL A 57 -6.29 -9.22 58.25
N ARG A 58 -6.08 -10.38 57.65
CA ARG A 58 -4.84 -10.69 56.92
C ARG A 58 -5.02 -10.31 55.44
N LEU A 59 -4.19 -9.40 54.97
CA LEU A 59 -4.15 -8.96 53.58
C LEU A 59 -2.97 -9.61 52.86
N LEU A 60 -3.20 -10.09 51.65
CA LEU A 60 -2.16 -10.59 50.77
C LEU A 60 -2.02 -9.65 49.58
N ILE A 61 -0.86 -9.01 49.46
CA ILE A 61 -0.53 -8.10 48.35
C ILE A 61 0.30 -8.91 47.36
N LEU A 62 -0.28 -9.22 46.21
CA LEU A 62 0.37 -9.95 45.12
C LEU A 62 1.00 -8.99 44.11
N GLU A 63 2.03 -9.46 43.42
CA GLU A 63 2.56 -8.75 42.26
C GLU A 63 1.61 -8.93 41.08
N ASN A 64 1.49 -7.89 40.25
CA ASN A 64 0.78 -8.01 38.97
C ASN A 64 1.66 -8.81 38.01
N ILE A 65 1.42 -10.11 37.94
CA ILE A 65 2.17 -11.05 37.11
C ILE A 65 1.26 -11.53 35.98
N LEU A 66 1.85 -11.64 34.80
CA LEU A 66 1.22 -12.04 33.55
C LEU A 66 1.99 -13.22 32.96
N LEU A 67 1.27 -14.13 32.32
CA LEU A 67 1.85 -15.11 31.42
C LEU A 67 1.97 -14.49 30.03
N ASN A 68 3.03 -14.83 29.31
CA ASN A 68 3.18 -14.50 27.90
C ASN A 68 3.44 -15.81 27.13
N PRO A 69 2.51 -16.25 26.26
CA PRO A 69 1.24 -15.61 25.93
C PRO A 69 0.23 -15.60 27.09
N ALA A 70 -0.62 -14.56 27.14
CA ALA A 70 -1.64 -14.36 28.17
C ALA A 70 -3.02 -14.95 27.82
N TYR A 71 -3.17 -15.45 26.58
CA TYR A 71 -4.41 -15.97 26.02
C TYR A 71 -4.40 -17.49 25.99
N ASP A 72 -5.56 -18.08 25.68
CA ASP A 72 -5.70 -19.53 25.51
C ASP A 72 -4.98 -19.99 24.23
N ILE A 73 -4.25 -21.10 24.35
CA ILE A 73 -3.39 -21.62 23.29
C ILE A 73 -3.93 -22.94 22.77
N TYR A 74 -3.89 -23.11 21.45
CA TYR A 74 -4.25 -24.34 20.75
C TYR A 74 -2.98 -24.99 20.20
N LEU A 75 -2.68 -26.20 20.63
CA LEU A 75 -1.51 -26.98 20.20
C LEU A 75 -1.93 -28.25 19.47
N LEU A 76 -1.03 -28.76 18.62
CA LEU A 76 -1.15 -30.11 18.08
C LEU A 76 -0.36 -31.07 18.97
N VAL A 77 -0.73 -32.34 18.94
CA VAL A 77 0.04 -33.39 19.62
C VAL A 77 1.49 -33.37 19.11
N GLY A 78 2.46 -33.38 20.04
CA GLY A 78 3.89 -33.30 19.77
C GLY A 78 4.45 -31.88 19.65
N THR A 79 3.61 -30.84 19.60
CA THR A 79 4.10 -29.45 19.54
C THR A 79 4.27 -28.84 20.93
N SER A 80 5.10 -27.81 21.01
CA SER A 80 5.45 -27.17 22.27
C SER A 80 5.43 -25.66 22.20
N ILE A 81 5.15 -25.02 23.33
CA ILE A 81 5.20 -23.57 23.49
C ILE A 81 5.98 -23.20 24.74
N GLN A 82 6.82 -22.18 24.64
CA GLN A 82 7.53 -21.63 25.77
C GLN A 82 6.75 -20.44 26.35
N TYR A 83 6.41 -20.52 27.63
CA TYR A 83 5.80 -19.43 28.37
C TYR A 83 6.86 -18.57 29.05
N ARG A 84 6.63 -17.26 29.06
CA ARG A 84 7.42 -16.31 29.86
C ARG A 84 6.56 -15.75 30.97
N VAL A 85 7.13 -15.61 32.16
CA VAL A 85 6.46 -15.02 33.32
C VAL A 85 6.93 -13.57 33.43
N GLN A 86 5.99 -12.63 33.36
CA GLN A 86 6.29 -11.22 33.29
C GLN A 86 5.61 -10.46 34.43
N LYS A 87 6.31 -9.50 35.01
CA LYS A 87 5.83 -8.67 36.10
C LYS A 87 5.62 -7.25 35.61
N MET A 88 4.48 -6.67 35.96
CA MET A 88 4.15 -5.29 35.64
C MET A 88 4.25 -4.41 36.90
N ARG A 89 5.07 -3.36 36.84
CA ARG A 89 5.13 -2.30 37.87
C ARG A 89 5.13 -0.93 37.21
N GLN A 90 4.14 -0.09 37.54
CA GLN A 90 4.04 1.31 37.06
C GLN A 90 4.22 1.46 35.54
N GLY A 91 3.63 0.56 34.75
CA GLY A 91 3.73 0.56 33.28
C GLY A 91 4.99 -0.09 32.70
N LYS A 92 5.99 -0.47 33.53
CA LYS A 92 7.17 -1.20 33.08
C LYS A 92 6.97 -2.71 33.26
N ILE A 93 7.25 -3.45 32.19
CA ILE A 93 7.24 -4.92 32.17
C ILE A 93 8.67 -5.43 32.39
N THR A 94 8.85 -6.35 33.33
CA THR A 94 10.12 -7.03 33.61
C THR A 94 9.89 -8.53 33.64
N GLU A 95 10.75 -9.30 32.98
CA GLU A 95 10.67 -10.76 32.98
C GLU A 95 11.15 -11.34 34.33
N ILE A 96 10.41 -12.34 34.83
CA ILE A 96 10.80 -13.16 35.97
C ILE A 96 11.48 -14.39 35.39
N ALA A 97 12.77 -14.57 35.69
CA ALA A 97 13.48 -15.78 35.34
C ALA A 97 12.81 -16.99 36.02
N MET A 98 12.51 -18.00 35.21
CA MET A 98 11.96 -19.26 35.66
C MET A 98 13.03 -20.37 35.53
N PRO A 99 13.09 -21.32 36.48
CA PRO A 99 12.28 -21.42 37.69
C PRO A 99 12.62 -20.32 38.72
N SER A 100 11.63 -19.89 39.50
CA SER A 100 11.77 -18.83 40.50
C SER A 100 11.72 -19.38 41.93
N ASP A 101 12.37 -18.70 42.88
CA ASP A 101 12.27 -19.04 44.31
C ASP A 101 10.87 -18.79 44.88
N GLN A 102 10.13 -17.86 44.28
CA GLN A 102 8.81 -17.44 44.78
C GLN A 102 7.67 -18.09 44.01
N TYR A 103 7.87 -18.29 42.70
CA TYR A 103 6.83 -18.76 41.79
C TYR A 103 7.21 -20.06 41.09
N GLU A 104 6.20 -20.88 40.82
CA GLU A 104 6.32 -22.08 40.03
C GLU A 104 5.15 -22.18 39.06
N LEU A 105 5.42 -22.72 37.87
CA LEU A 105 4.39 -23.06 36.90
C LEU A 105 3.90 -24.48 37.18
N GLN A 106 2.59 -24.66 37.14
CA GLN A 106 1.96 -25.97 37.29
C GLN A 106 0.90 -26.18 36.21
N LEU A 107 0.77 -27.42 35.75
CA LEU A 107 -0.37 -27.86 34.94
C LEU A 107 -1.44 -28.43 35.87
N GLN A 108 -2.68 -27.94 35.72
CA GLN A 108 -3.84 -28.40 36.46
C GLN A 108 -5.01 -28.72 35.52
N ASN A 109 -6.05 -29.35 36.07
CA ASN A 109 -7.30 -29.69 35.37
C ASN A 109 -7.06 -30.43 34.05
N ASN A 110 -6.38 -31.58 34.14
CA ASN A 110 -6.10 -32.44 33.01
C ASN A 110 -7.38 -33.15 32.51
N ILE A 111 -8.11 -32.53 31.60
CA ILE A 111 -9.36 -33.05 31.05
C ILE A 111 -9.06 -33.71 29.71
N LEU A 112 -9.13 -35.04 29.71
CA LEU A 112 -8.85 -35.87 28.54
C LEU A 112 -9.99 -35.82 27.53
N HIS A 113 -9.65 -35.93 26.24
CA HIS A 113 -10.64 -36.23 25.20
C HIS A 113 -11.31 -37.60 25.50
N PRO A 114 -12.59 -37.85 25.12
CA PRO A 114 -13.30 -39.10 25.42
C PRO A 114 -12.63 -40.40 24.94
N LYS A 115 -11.66 -40.31 24.02
CA LYS A 115 -10.87 -41.43 23.49
C LYS A 115 -9.39 -41.40 23.94
N GLY A 116 -9.05 -40.54 24.90
CA GLY A 116 -7.68 -40.39 25.42
C GLY A 116 -7.27 -41.55 26.32
N ASP A 117 -5.96 -41.75 26.46
CA ASP A 117 -5.39 -42.75 27.37
C ASP A 117 -5.28 -42.14 28.79
N PRO A 118 -5.96 -42.71 29.81
CA PRO A 118 -5.88 -42.25 31.19
C PRO A 118 -4.48 -42.35 31.81
N SER A 119 -3.59 -43.17 31.23
CA SER A 119 -2.22 -43.39 31.71
C SER A 119 -1.29 -42.21 31.46
N TRP A 120 -1.69 -41.29 30.56
CA TRP A 120 -0.87 -40.16 30.14
C TRP A 120 -1.59 -38.82 30.44
N PRO A 121 -0.86 -37.73 30.73
CA PRO A 121 -1.46 -36.41 30.79
C PRO A 121 -1.69 -35.83 29.39
N VAL A 122 -2.53 -34.79 29.26
CA VAL A 122 -2.77 -34.03 28.02
C VAL A 122 -1.50 -33.32 27.56
N ALA A 123 -0.74 -32.75 28.49
CA ALA A 123 0.50 -32.06 28.23
C ALA A 123 1.52 -32.25 29.37
N LYS A 124 2.80 -32.01 29.08
CA LYS A 124 3.91 -32.03 30.03
C LYS A 124 4.55 -30.65 30.10
N LEU A 125 4.82 -30.17 31.31
CA LEU A 125 5.55 -28.94 31.56
C LEU A 125 6.99 -29.26 31.95
N ASP A 126 7.94 -28.72 31.21
CA ASP A 126 9.32 -28.60 31.64
C ASP A 126 9.49 -27.28 32.43
N GLN A 127 9.69 -27.41 33.73
CA GLN A 127 9.82 -26.26 34.64
C GLN A 127 11.11 -25.46 34.42
N ALA A 128 12.17 -26.09 33.90
CA ALA A 128 13.46 -25.43 33.71
C ALA A 128 13.39 -24.43 32.54
N THR A 129 12.72 -24.84 31.46
CA THR A 129 12.58 -24.03 30.24
C THR A 129 11.25 -23.27 30.16
N SER A 130 10.31 -23.56 31.07
CA SER A 130 8.92 -23.09 31.03
C SER A 130 8.19 -23.49 29.73
N THR A 131 8.52 -24.68 29.22
CA THR A 131 7.98 -25.21 27.97
C THR A 131 6.87 -26.20 28.24
N VAL A 132 5.70 -25.97 27.66
CA VAL A 132 4.57 -26.92 27.67
C VAL A 132 4.60 -27.70 26.36
N THR A 133 4.64 -29.03 26.45
CA THR A 133 4.62 -29.95 25.30
C THR A 133 3.32 -30.74 25.31
N ALA A 134 2.57 -30.71 24.21
CA ALA A 134 1.32 -31.43 24.05
C ALA A 134 1.57 -32.92 23.78
N LEU A 135 0.87 -33.79 24.50
CA LEU A 135 1.07 -35.25 24.45
C LEU A 135 -0.15 -35.99 23.89
N GLN A 136 -1.35 -35.55 24.20
CA GLN A 136 -2.59 -36.12 23.65
C GLN A 136 -3.74 -35.11 23.68
N GLN A 137 -4.81 -35.40 22.95
CA GLN A 137 -5.96 -34.50 22.83
C GLN A 137 -6.68 -34.30 24.17
N GLY A 138 -7.08 -33.06 24.43
CA GLY A 138 -7.76 -32.66 25.65
C GLY A 138 -7.49 -31.20 25.99
N GLN A 139 -7.67 -30.83 27.25
CA GLN A 139 -7.37 -29.49 27.75
C GLN A 139 -6.70 -29.55 29.12
N THR A 140 -5.84 -28.59 29.40
CA THR A 140 -5.20 -28.38 30.71
C THR A 140 -4.99 -26.89 30.96
N ASN A 141 -4.99 -26.47 32.22
CA ASN A 141 -4.66 -25.10 32.59
C ASN A 141 -3.20 -25.00 33.05
N LEU A 142 -2.44 -24.11 32.43
CA LEU A 142 -1.19 -23.63 32.97
C LEU A 142 -1.49 -22.52 33.97
N ILE A 143 -1.06 -22.72 35.21
CA ILE A 143 -1.22 -21.72 36.28
C ILE A 143 0.13 -21.38 36.89
N LEU A 144 0.27 -20.13 37.29
CA LEU A 144 1.35 -19.71 38.17
C LEU A 144 0.93 -19.90 39.62
N VAL A 145 1.78 -20.49 40.45
CA VAL A 145 1.55 -20.73 41.88
C VAL A 145 2.67 -20.10 42.69
N HIS A 146 2.35 -19.56 43.87
CA HIS A 146 3.34 -19.04 44.81
C HIS A 146 3.71 -20.10 45.85
N LYS A 147 4.99 -20.47 45.96
CA LYS A 147 5.47 -21.62 46.76
C LYS A 147 5.10 -21.54 48.25
N SER A 148 5.14 -20.36 48.85
CA SER A 148 4.89 -20.17 50.30
C SER A 148 3.42 -19.98 50.69
N ILE A 149 2.49 -20.01 49.74
CA ILE A 149 1.08 -19.70 50.01
C ILE A 149 0.24 -20.89 49.56
N ARG A 150 -0.31 -21.66 50.51
CA ARG A 150 -1.37 -22.63 50.21
C ARG A 150 -2.62 -21.85 49.81
N MET A 151 -2.78 -21.65 48.51
CA MET A 151 -3.85 -20.83 47.94
C MET A 151 -5.14 -21.61 47.81
N GLN A 152 -5.83 -21.83 48.92
CA GLN A 152 -7.26 -22.13 48.86
C GLN A 152 -8.00 -20.80 48.74
N GLY A 153 -8.60 -20.53 47.57
CA GLY A 153 -9.55 -19.43 47.36
C GLY A 153 -9.02 -18.13 46.71
N VAL A 154 -7.80 -18.10 46.16
CA VAL A 154 -7.27 -16.91 45.46
C VAL A 154 -7.46 -17.04 43.95
N SER A 155 -8.63 -16.64 43.44
CA SER A 155 -9.01 -16.74 42.02
C SER A 155 -8.31 -15.76 41.06
N ARG A 156 -7.10 -15.28 41.36
CA ARG A 156 -6.48 -14.11 40.68
C ARG A 156 -5.05 -14.29 40.19
N LEU A 157 -4.50 -15.51 40.17
CA LEU A 157 -3.21 -15.73 39.51
C LEU A 157 -3.39 -15.94 38.01
N PRO A 158 -2.40 -15.54 37.20
CA PRO A 158 -2.52 -15.66 35.76
C PRO A 158 -2.62 -17.14 35.38
N ASN A 159 -3.67 -17.44 34.60
CA ASN A 159 -3.93 -18.75 34.03
C ASN A 159 -3.94 -18.64 32.50
N SER A 160 -3.55 -19.71 31.83
CA SER A 160 -3.70 -19.88 30.39
C SER A 160 -4.20 -21.29 30.14
N THR A 161 -5.26 -21.44 29.34
CA THR A 161 -5.76 -22.76 28.97
C THR A 161 -5.03 -23.24 27.73
N VAL A 162 -4.52 -24.46 27.79
CA VAL A 162 -3.90 -25.14 26.67
C VAL A 162 -4.86 -26.20 26.16
N TYR A 163 -5.35 -26.02 24.95
CA TYR A 163 -6.17 -26.97 24.23
C TYR A 163 -5.29 -27.76 23.27
N VAL A 164 -5.33 -29.09 23.35
CA VAL A 164 -4.63 -29.98 22.42
C VAL A 164 -5.65 -30.53 21.44
N VAL A 165 -5.58 -30.04 20.19
CA VAL A 165 -6.60 -30.23 19.16
C VAL A 165 -6.01 -30.87 17.90
N PRO A 166 -6.80 -31.64 17.13
CA PRO A 166 -6.37 -32.10 15.81
C PRO A 166 -6.43 -30.95 14.79
N PRO A 167 -5.52 -30.94 13.79
CA PRO A 167 -5.60 -29.96 12.71
C PRO A 167 -6.76 -30.32 11.76
N ALA A 168 -7.39 -29.32 11.16
CA ALA A 168 -8.53 -29.48 10.26
C ALA A 168 -8.30 -28.89 8.88
N TYR A 169 -7.81 -27.65 8.78
CA TYR A 169 -7.51 -27.00 7.51
C TYR A 169 -6.38 -25.98 7.65
N LEU A 170 -5.79 -25.59 6.50
CA LEU A 170 -4.79 -24.52 6.43
C LEU A 170 -5.44 -23.23 5.95
N GLY A 171 -5.05 -22.09 6.52
CA GLY A 171 -5.38 -20.77 6.01
C GLY A 171 -4.14 -20.09 5.45
N PHE A 172 -4.33 -19.23 4.45
CA PHE A 172 -3.24 -18.44 3.87
C PHE A 172 -3.51 -16.97 4.11
N THR A 173 -2.47 -16.21 4.47
CA THR A 173 -2.56 -14.75 4.48
C THR A 173 -1.35 -14.15 3.75
N VAL A 174 -1.55 -12.98 3.15
CA VAL A 174 -0.53 -12.26 2.38
C VAL A 174 -0.46 -10.81 2.81
N ARG A 175 0.74 -10.31 3.07
CA ARG A 175 0.99 -8.91 3.43
C ARG A 175 2.01 -8.29 2.46
N PRO A 176 1.91 -6.99 2.15
CA PRO A 176 0.84 -6.07 2.54
C PRO A 176 -0.43 -6.26 1.68
N GLY A 177 -1.59 -5.88 2.24
CA GLY A 177 -2.85 -5.72 1.51
C GLY A 177 -3.90 -6.79 1.73
N ASP A 178 -3.55 -7.94 2.32
CA ASP A 178 -4.47 -9.04 2.65
C ASP A 178 -5.34 -9.48 1.44
N ARG A 179 -4.77 -9.38 0.23
CA ARG A 179 -5.44 -9.73 -1.03
C ARG A 179 -4.50 -10.51 -1.94
N TRP A 180 -5.01 -11.61 -2.50
CA TRP A 180 -4.31 -12.50 -3.45
C TRP A 180 -4.30 -11.98 -4.90
N VAL A 181 -4.23 -10.65 -5.01
CA VAL A 181 -3.98 -9.93 -6.26
C VAL A 181 -2.70 -9.17 -6.04
N LEU A 182 -1.62 -9.62 -6.67
CA LEU A 182 -0.24 -9.17 -6.45
C LEU A 182 0.28 -8.38 -7.65
N GLU A 183 1.35 -7.63 -7.46
CA GLU A 183 2.00 -6.83 -8.50
C GLU A 183 3.45 -7.29 -8.65
N THR A 184 3.91 -7.47 -9.90
CA THR A 184 5.30 -7.85 -10.16
C THR A 184 6.27 -6.78 -9.68
N GLY A 185 7.42 -7.20 -9.15
CA GLY A 185 8.45 -6.31 -8.59
C GLY A 185 8.19 -5.92 -7.13
N ARG A 186 7.08 -6.35 -6.51
CA ARG A 186 6.80 -6.14 -5.09
C ARG A 186 7.14 -7.34 -4.22
N LEU A 187 7.45 -7.04 -2.98
CA LEU A 187 7.75 -7.98 -1.92
C LEU A 187 6.51 -8.26 -1.08
N TYR A 188 6.31 -9.54 -0.76
CA TYR A 188 5.17 -10.05 -0.01
C TYR A 188 5.61 -11.01 1.08
N GLU A 189 4.93 -10.94 2.22
CA GLU A 189 4.99 -11.94 3.28
C GLU A 189 3.79 -12.86 3.14
N ILE A 190 4.04 -14.14 2.90
CA ILE A 190 3.02 -15.18 2.83
C ILE A 190 3.11 -16.01 4.09
N THR A 191 1.98 -16.20 4.78
CA THR A 191 1.92 -17.07 5.95
C THR A 191 0.87 -18.15 5.77
N VAL A 192 1.21 -19.34 6.27
CA VAL A 192 0.34 -20.52 6.28
C VAL A 192 -0.01 -20.81 7.74
N ASP A 193 -1.27 -20.61 8.05
CA ASP A 193 -1.86 -20.84 9.37
C ASP A 193 -2.55 -22.20 9.42
N VAL A 194 -2.60 -22.81 10.61
CA VAL A 194 -3.29 -24.08 10.86
C VAL A 194 -4.49 -23.81 11.75
N TYR A 195 -5.65 -24.40 11.40
CA TYR A 195 -6.89 -24.25 12.15
C TYR A 195 -7.46 -25.61 12.55
N ASP A 196 -8.13 -25.65 13.70
CA ASP A 196 -8.93 -26.81 14.12
C ASP A 196 -10.34 -26.81 13.47
N LYS A 197 -11.16 -27.80 13.81
CA LYS A 197 -12.52 -27.94 13.26
C LYS A 197 -13.48 -26.83 13.67
N SER A 198 -13.15 -26.09 14.73
CA SER A 198 -13.93 -24.99 15.27
C SER A 198 -13.37 -23.62 14.84
N SER A 199 -12.44 -23.61 13.86
CA SER A 199 -11.77 -22.40 13.37
C SER A 199 -10.91 -21.69 14.42
N ASN A 200 -10.44 -22.40 15.45
CA ASN A 200 -9.42 -21.89 16.35
C ASN A 200 -8.05 -21.97 15.69
N LYS A 201 -7.31 -20.86 15.73
CA LYS A 201 -5.94 -20.80 15.20
C LYS A 201 -4.99 -21.57 16.10
N VAL A 202 -4.32 -22.55 15.53
CA VAL A 202 -3.29 -23.36 16.20
C VAL A 202 -1.99 -22.56 16.28
N TYR A 203 -1.32 -22.66 17.42
CA TYR A 203 0.01 -22.10 17.61
C TYR A 203 1.05 -22.90 16.82
N LEU A 204 1.80 -22.22 15.95
CA LEU A 204 2.76 -22.82 15.03
C LEU A 204 4.15 -22.89 15.67
N SER A 205 4.42 -23.97 16.38
CA SER A 205 5.74 -24.24 16.95
C SER A 205 6.80 -24.47 15.86
N ASP A 206 8.08 -24.19 16.13
CA ASP A 206 9.18 -24.39 15.17
C ASP A 206 9.39 -25.85 14.75
N ASN A 207 8.81 -26.79 15.52
CA ASN A 207 8.97 -28.21 15.31
C ASN A 207 7.89 -28.83 14.39
N ILE A 208 6.91 -28.06 13.91
CA ILE A 208 6.01 -28.52 12.85
C ILE A 208 6.69 -28.45 11.48
N ARG A 209 6.20 -29.23 10.51
CA ARG A 209 6.65 -29.20 9.12
C ARG A 209 5.48 -28.98 8.18
N ILE A 210 5.38 -27.77 7.66
CA ILE A 210 4.48 -27.39 6.58
C ILE A 210 5.33 -27.35 5.30
N THR A 211 4.96 -28.15 4.32
CA THR A 211 5.56 -28.08 2.99
C THR A 211 4.73 -27.12 2.15
N THR A 212 5.33 -26.01 1.73
CA THR A 212 4.69 -25.00 0.89
C THR A 212 5.38 -24.94 -0.46
N GLU A 213 4.62 -25.14 -1.54
CA GLU A 213 5.10 -25.08 -2.91
C GLU A 213 4.69 -23.75 -3.53
N LEU A 214 5.71 -22.95 -3.87
CA LEU A 214 5.58 -21.68 -4.56
C LEU A 214 6.16 -21.82 -5.96
N SER A 215 5.39 -21.43 -6.98
CA SER A 215 5.84 -21.46 -8.38
C SER A 215 7.08 -20.59 -8.58
N LYS A 216 8.22 -21.22 -8.89
CA LYS A 216 9.51 -20.54 -9.19
C LYS A 216 9.45 -19.63 -10.42
N GLU A 217 8.47 -19.85 -11.30
CA GLU A 217 8.23 -18.99 -12.45
C GLU A 217 7.61 -17.64 -12.06
N HIS A 218 6.80 -17.64 -10.99
CA HIS A 218 5.98 -16.50 -10.58
C HIS A 218 6.54 -15.81 -9.33
N PHE A 219 7.27 -16.55 -8.50
CA PHE A 219 7.85 -16.07 -7.25
C PHE A 219 9.35 -16.35 -7.15
N GLU A 220 10.07 -15.36 -6.65
CA GLU A 220 11.41 -15.53 -6.09
C GLU A 220 11.30 -15.60 -4.57
N VAL A 221 11.68 -16.72 -3.97
CA VAL A 221 11.63 -16.92 -2.52
C VAL A 221 12.93 -16.44 -1.89
N LEU A 222 12.85 -15.38 -1.08
CA LEU A 222 14.00 -14.76 -0.44
C LEU A 222 14.31 -15.37 0.93
N GLN A 223 13.26 -15.66 1.70
CA GLN A 223 13.37 -16.26 3.03
C GLN A 223 12.20 -17.19 3.29
N SER A 224 12.43 -18.24 4.08
CA SER A 224 11.36 -19.10 4.60
C SER A 224 11.67 -19.52 6.03
N SER A 225 10.64 -19.68 6.85
CA SER A 225 10.77 -20.22 8.21
C SER A 225 11.10 -21.71 8.18
N LEU A 226 11.76 -22.19 9.23
CA LEU A 226 12.13 -23.61 9.37
C LEU A 226 10.91 -24.54 9.34
N ASN A 227 9.80 -24.10 9.94
CA ASN A 227 8.55 -24.85 9.99
C ASN A 227 7.69 -24.73 8.72
N GLY A 228 8.09 -23.88 7.74
CA GLY A 228 7.36 -23.63 6.50
C GLY A 228 6.05 -22.84 6.63
N SER A 229 5.78 -22.21 7.78
CA SER A 229 4.60 -21.36 7.96
C SER A 229 4.75 -19.93 7.46
N TYR A 230 5.96 -19.48 7.11
CA TYR A 230 6.25 -18.11 6.67
C TYR A 230 7.21 -18.11 5.49
N HIS A 231 6.91 -17.28 4.49
CA HIS A 231 7.72 -17.07 3.30
C HIS A 231 7.77 -15.59 2.95
N TYR A 232 8.98 -15.05 2.74
CA TYR A 232 9.18 -13.72 2.18
C TYR A 232 9.56 -13.86 0.71
N VAL A 233 8.73 -13.31 -0.19
CA VAL A 233 8.82 -13.56 -1.63
C VAL A 233 8.72 -12.27 -2.43
N MET A 234 9.32 -12.26 -3.62
CA MET A 234 9.07 -11.25 -4.66
C MET A 234 8.22 -11.85 -5.77
N ALA A 235 7.18 -11.15 -6.20
CA ALA A 235 6.43 -11.54 -7.40
C ALA A 235 7.23 -11.13 -8.65
N VAL A 236 7.61 -12.09 -9.51
CA VAL A 236 8.53 -11.83 -10.63
C VAL A 236 7.86 -11.87 -12.00
N LYS A 237 6.77 -12.63 -12.16
CA LYS A 237 6.07 -12.78 -13.44
C LYS A 237 4.57 -12.64 -13.27
N ALA A 238 3.95 -11.91 -14.19
CA ALA A 238 2.50 -11.77 -14.24
C ALA A 238 1.84 -13.05 -14.79
N GLY A 239 0.68 -13.40 -14.25
CA GLY A 239 -0.02 -14.64 -14.55
C GLY A 239 -0.91 -15.10 -13.40
N GLN A 240 -1.50 -16.28 -13.58
CA GLN A 240 -2.25 -16.97 -12.53
C GLN A 240 -1.41 -18.16 -12.05
N THR A 241 -1.33 -18.34 -10.73
CA THR A 241 -0.59 -19.44 -10.10
C THR A 241 -1.31 -19.88 -8.84
N THR A 242 -1.02 -21.08 -8.38
CA THR A 242 -1.49 -21.60 -7.09
C THR A 242 -0.34 -21.72 -6.10
N ILE A 243 -0.64 -21.59 -4.82
CA ILE A 243 0.26 -21.92 -3.71
C ILE A 243 -0.32 -23.13 -3.01
N ASP A 244 0.46 -24.21 -2.97
CA ASP A 244 0.04 -25.46 -2.35
C ASP A 244 0.73 -25.61 -1.01
N ALA A 245 -0.02 -25.96 0.04
CA ALA A 245 0.57 -26.24 1.34
C ALA A 245 0.02 -27.53 1.96
N ALA A 246 0.89 -28.25 2.67
CA ALA A 246 0.53 -29.44 3.42
C ALA A 246 1.22 -29.46 4.78
N LEU A 247 0.45 -29.62 5.86
CA LEU A 247 0.99 -29.99 7.17
C LEU A 247 1.28 -31.48 7.17
N THR A 248 2.57 -31.84 7.24
CA THR A 248 3.04 -33.22 6.99
C THR A 248 3.46 -33.95 8.25
N SER A 249 4.17 -33.27 9.16
CA SER A 249 4.71 -33.91 10.36
C SER A 249 4.99 -32.93 11.50
N VAL A 250 5.16 -33.50 12.69
CA VAL A 250 5.74 -32.83 13.87
C VAL A 250 7.05 -33.53 14.22
N VAL A 251 8.08 -32.77 14.54
CA VAL A 251 9.42 -33.28 14.89
C VAL A 251 9.60 -33.18 16.41
N ASP A 252 9.93 -34.27 17.07
CA ASP A 252 10.20 -34.28 18.50
C ASP A 252 11.54 -33.62 18.83
N GLN A 253 11.76 -33.34 20.12
CA GLN A 253 13.02 -32.79 20.62
C GLN A 253 14.22 -33.71 20.34
N ASP A 254 13.99 -35.03 20.29
CA ASP A 254 15.02 -36.04 19.98
C ASP A 254 15.22 -36.22 18.45
N GLY A 255 14.56 -35.43 17.62
CA GLY A 255 14.64 -35.50 16.15
C GLY A 255 13.73 -36.55 15.51
N GLY A 256 12.92 -37.26 16.28
CA GLY A 256 11.91 -38.19 15.76
C GLY A 256 10.84 -37.48 14.94
N VAL A 257 10.48 -38.02 13.77
CA VAL A 257 9.50 -37.41 12.87
C VAL A 257 8.16 -38.15 12.97
N HIS A 258 7.14 -37.48 13.47
CA HIS A 258 5.78 -38.00 13.58
C HIS A 258 4.93 -37.47 12.43
N THR A 259 4.69 -38.33 11.45
CA THR A 259 3.86 -37.98 10.28
C THR A 259 2.38 -38.02 10.64
N LEU A 260 1.62 -37.08 10.09
CA LEU A 260 0.16 -37.13 10.20
C LEU A 260 -0.38 -38.24 9.29
N PRO A 261 -1.27 -39.13 9.77
CA PRO A 261 -1.85 -40.21 8.96
C PRO A 261 -2.57 -39.71 7.71
N VAL A 262 -3.21 -38.55 7.82
CA VAL A 262 -3.81 -37.81 6.71
C VAL A 262 -3.25 -36.39 6.76
N PRO A 263 -2.37 -36.00 5.81
CA PRO A 263 -1.86 -34.65 5.74
C PRO A 263 -3.00 -33.65 5.53
N VAL A 264 -3.00 -32.57 6.32
CA VAL A 264 -3.95 -31.47 6.12
C VAL A 264 -3.39 -30.59 5.01
N ARG A 265 -4.11 -30.49 3.89
CA ARG A 265 -3.68 -29.76 2.71
C ARG A 265 -4.67 -28.67 2.36
N ASN A 266 -4.18 -27.57 1.80
CA ASN A 266 -5.02 -26.58 1.16
C ASN A 266 -4.23 -25.87 0.05
N GLN A 267 -4.94 -25.18 -0.84
CA GLN A 267 -4.37 -24.43 -1.95
C GLN A 267 -4.90 -23.00 -1.93
N GLN A 268 -4.12 -22.07 -2.47
CA GLN A 268 -4.50 -20.67 -2.61
C GLN A 268 -4.22 -20.18 -4.03
N ASP A 269 -5.26 -19.76 -4.73
CA ASP A 269 -5.14 -19.11 -6.03
C ASP A 269 -4.58 -17.70 -5.88
N VAL A 270 -3.66 -17.33 -6.78
CA VAL A 270 -2.99 -16.03 -6.80
C VAL A 270 -2.97 -15.48 -8.22
N GLU A 271 -3.36 -14.22 -8.36
CA GLU A 271 -3.28 -13.49 -9.61
C GLU A 271 -2.21 -12.40 -9.50
N ILE A 272 -1.26 -12.37 -10.42
CA ILE A 272 -0.16 -11.43 -10.44
C ILE A 272 -0.27 -10.56 -11.69
N TYR A 273 -0.33 -9.24 -11.51
CA TYR A 273 -0.41 -8.27 -12.59
C TYR A 273 0.88 -7.46 -12.71
N VAL A 274 1.11 -6.88 -13.89
CA VAL A 274 2.17 -5.88 -14.06
C VAL A 274 1.73 -4.53 -13.44
N PRO A 275 2.67 -3.65 -13.04
CA PRO A 275 2.33 -2.39 -12.39
C PRO A 275 1.47 -1.50 -13.29
N ILE A 276 0.67 -0.64 -12.66
CA ILE A 276 -0.23 0.27 -13.37
C ILE A 276 0.56 1.47 -13.89
N PHE A 277 0.46 1.71 -15.20
CA PHE A 277 1.06 2.87 -15.87
C PHE A 277 -0.02 3.68 -16.59
N LEU A 278 0.02 5.00 -16.42
CA LEU A 278 -0.84 5.95 -17.13
C LEU A 278 -0.05 6.56 -18.28
N VAL A 279 -0.63 6.52 -19.49
CA VAL A 279 0.02 6.98 -20.72
C VAL A 279 -0.78 8.14 -21.34
N PRO A 280 -0.14 9.30 -21.58
CA PRO A 280 1.22 9.67 -21.18
C PRO A 280 1.34 9.94 -19.67
N SER A 281 2.57 9.96 -19.13
CA SER A 281 2.82 10.25 -17.71
C SER A 281 2.65 11.72 -17.33
N ILE A 282 2.71 12.62 -18.33
CA ILE A 282 2.53 14.06 -18.18
C ILE A 282 1.59 14.56 -19.28
N LEU A 283 0.60 15.35 -18.89
CA LEU A 283 -0.22 16.16 -19.79
C LEU A 283 -0.11 17.63 -19.40
N MET A 284 -0.16 18.50 -20.42
CA MET A 284 -0.17 19.93 -20.19
C MET A 284 -1.26 20.58 -21.05
N PHE A 285 -2.12 21.37 -20.43
CA PHE A 285 -3.20 22.08 -21.11
C PHE A 285 -3.07 23.58 -20.87
N PRO A 286 -3.47 24.42 -21.84
CA PRO A 286 -3.50 25.85 -21.62
C PRO A 286 -4.63 26.20 -20.65
N TRP A 287 -4.36 27.13 -19.73
CA TRP A 287 -5.37 27.65 -18.81
C TRP A 287 -6.51 28.33 -19.57
N GLN A 288 -7.75 28.07 -19.13
CA GLN A 288 -8.97 28.65 -19.68
C GLN A 288 -9.91 29.05 -18.53
N PRO A 289 -10.62 30.19 -18.61
CA PRO A 289 -11.56 30.60 -17.57
C PRO A 289 -12.71 29.61 -17.37
N LYS A 290 -13.10 28.92 -18.43
CA LYS A 290 -14.19 27.95 -18.42
C LYS A 290 -13.64 26.55 -18.11
N ALA A 291 -14.14 25.94 -17.05
CA ALA A 291 -13.83 24.54 -16.74
C ALA A 291 -14.40 23.58 -17.80
N GLY A 292 -13.72 22.45 -17.99
CA GLY A 292 -14.13 21.36 -18.86
C GLY A 292 -13.91 21.59 -20.35
N VAL A 293 -13.15 22.63 -20.73
CA VAL A 293 -12.83 22.94 -22.13
C VAL A 293 -12.01 21.83 -22.77
N TYR A 294 -10.95 21.37 -22.09
CA TYR A 294 -10.14 20.27 -22.57
C TYR A 294 -10.53 18.98 -21.86
N GLN A 295 -10.71 17.93 -22.65
CA GLN A 295 -11.00 16.59 -22.18
C GLN A 295 -10.02 15.59 -22.78
N TYR A 296 -9.62 14.61 -21.99
CA TYR A 296 -8.69 13.58 -22.44
C TYR A 296 -9.04 12.23 -21.81
N THR A 297 -9.01 11.17 -22.62
CA THR A 297 -9.29 9.81 -22.13
C THR A 297 -7.96 9.15 -21.79
N ILE A 298 -7.71 9.00 -20.49
CA ILE A 298 -6.45 8.44 -19.98
C ILE A 298 -6.34 6.97 -20.39
N GLN A 299 -5.19 6.60 -20.95
CA GLN A 299 -4.88 5.21 -21.23
C GLN A 299 -4.16 4.62 -20.02
N ALA A 300 -4.83 3.72 -19.31
CA ALA A 300 -4.24 2.93 -18.24
C ALA A 300 -3.80 1.57 -18.76
N GLN A 301 -2.58 1.17 -18.44
CA GLN A 301 -2.00 -0.14 -18.76
C GLN A 301 -1.61 -0.84 -17.46
N GLY A 302 -1.61 -2.18 -17.45
CA GLY A 302 -1.31 -2.98 -16.27
C GLY A 302 -2.47 -3.10 -15.29
N GLY A 303 -2.21 -3.62 -14.09
CA GLY A 303 -3.24 -3.97 -13.11
C GLY A 303 -4.30 -4.93 -13.64
N SER A 304 -5.42 -5.04 -12.91
CA SER A 304 -6.54 -5.92 -13.26
C SER A 304 -7.43 -5.40 -14.39
N GLY A 305 -7.19 -4.18 -14.87
CA GLY A 305 -8.00 -3.50 -15.89
C GLY A 305 -9.25 -2.79 -15.34
N ASN A 306 -9.55 -2.92 -14.04
CA ASN A 306 -10.63 -2.18 -13.40
C ASN A 306 -10.07 -1.19 -12.36
N PHE A 307 -10.31 0.09 -12.59
CA PHE A 307 -9.66 1.15 -11.84
C PHE A 307 -10.66 2.09 -11.16
N SER A 308 -10.33 2.49 -9.94
CA SER A 308 -10.90 3.66 -9.30
C SER A 308 -9.96 4.85 -9.46
N TRP A 309 -10.52 6.01 -9.80
CA TRP A 309 -9.74 7.20 -10.14
C TRP A 309 -9.80 8.24 -9.02
N SER A 310 -8.68 8.95 -8.80
CA SER A 310 -8.62 10.11 -7.92
C SER A 310 -7.89 11.27 -8.59
N SER A 311 -8.16 12.48 -8.12
CA SER A 311 -7.43 13.69 -8.49
C SER A 311 -7.00 14.42 -7.23
N SER A 312 -5.73 14.79 -7.14
CA SER A 312 -5.19 15.50 -5.98
C SER A 312 -5.70 16.94 -5.87
N ASN A 313 -6.03 17.57 -6.99
CA ASN A 313 -6.60 18.92 -7.04
C ASN A 313 -7.67 19.04 -8.13
N GLN A 314 -8.94 18.99 -7.71
CA GLN A 314 -10.10 19.06 -8.61
C GLN A 314 -10.31 20.44 -9.25
N ALA A 315 -9.77 21.52 -8.66
CA ALA A 315 -9.85 22.85 -9.25
C ALA A 315 -8.97 23.00 -10.49
N VAL A 316 -7.90 22.19 -10.59
CA VAL A 316 -6.97 22.15 -11.73
C VAL A 316 -7.38 21.07 -12.74
N ALA A 317 -7.69 19.86 -12.29
CA ALA A 317 -8.14 18.79 -13.16
C ALA A 317 -9.07 17.82 -12.44
N THR A 318 -10.14 17.41 -13.10
CA THR A 318 -11.07 16.37 -12.61
C THR A 318 -10.93 15.10 -13.43
N VAL A 319 -11.31 13.96 -12.86
CA VAL A 319 -11.31 12.67 -13.55
C VAL A 319 -12.61 11.94 -13.24
N THR A 320 -13.23 11.37 -14.26
CA THR A 320 -14.46 10.60 -14.14
C THR A 320 -14.16 9.13 -13.81
N VAL A 321 -15.19 8.39 -13.40
CA VAL A 321 -15.09 6.94 -13.16
C VAL A 321 -14.65 6.13 -14.39
N LYS A 322 -14.79 6.69 -15.61
CA LYS A 322 -14.38 6.06 -16.87
C LYS A 322 -12.94 6.43 -17.28
N GLY A 323 -12.19 7.15 -16.44
CA GLY A 323 -10.84 7.62 -16.79
C GLY A 323 -10.82 8.77 -17.80
N VAL A 324 -11.95 9.46 -18.01
CA VAL A 324 -11.97 10.71 -18.79
C VAL A 324 -11.65 11.87 -17.85
N MET A 325 -10.56 12.57 -18.13
CA MET A 325 -10.17 13.78 -17.42
C MET A 325 -10.71 15.04 -18.08
N ALA A 326 -10.91 16.08 -17.28
CA ALA A 326 -11.28 17.39 -17.76
C ALA A 326 -10.53 18.49 -16.99
N THR A 327 -10.05 19.52 -17.68
CA THR A 327 -9.37 20.66 -17.04
C THR A 327 -10.35 21.46 -16.18
N GLY A 328 -9.89 21.94 -15.02
CA GLY A 328 -10.65 22.83 -14.16
C GLY A 328 -10.51 24.30 -14.56
N SER A 329 -10.91 25.21 -13.66
CA SER A 329 -10.82 26.66 -13.85
C SER A 329 -9.49 27.25 -13.39
N ASP A 330 -8.71 26.51 -12.61
CA ASP A 330 -7.54 27.04 -11.94
C ASP A 330 -6.27 26.59 -12.66
N ALA A 331 -5.29 27.49 -12.74
CA ALA A 331 -3.95 27.13 -13.16
C ALA A 331 -3.22 26.42 -12.02
N GLY A 332 -2.40 25.42 -12.34
CA GLY A 332 -1.63 24.67 -11.37
C GLY A 332 -1.31 23.25 -11.83
N VAL A 333 -1.07 22.38 -10.85
CA VAL A 333 -0.78 20.96 -11.06
C VAL A 333 -1.79 20.10 -10.31
N SER A 334 -2.22 19.02 -10.95
CA SER A 334 -2.97 17.94 -10.31
C SER A 334 -2.32 16.59 -10.64
N ILE A 335 -2.29 15.69 -9.65
CA ILE A 335 -1.87 14.31 -9.80
C ILE A 335 -3.13 13.47 -9.92
N ILE A 336 -3.27 12.78 -11.05
CA ILE A 336 -4.35 11.82 -11.24
C ILE A 336 -3.79 10.44 -10.98
N GLN A 337 -4.49 9.68 -10.14
CA GLN A 337 -4.11 8.33 -9.77
C GLN A 337 -5.20 7.34 -10.18
N ALA A 338 -4.78 6.19 -10.68
CA ALA A 338 -5.63 5.04 -10.95
C ALA A 338 -5.25 3.92 -9.99
N PHE A 339 -6.16 3.57 -9.09
CA PHE A 339 -6.00 2.47 -8.13
C PHE A 339 -6.70 1.22 -8.65
N ASP A 340 -6.07 0.06 -8.50
CA ASP A 340 -6.72 -1.21 -8.80
C ASP A 340 -7.87 -1.46 -7.81
N VAL A 341 -9.08 -1.68 -8.34
CA VAL A 341 -10.25 -1.99 -7.49
C VAL A 341 -10.04 -3.30 -6.74
N ARG A 342 -9.32 -4.25 -7.34
CA ARG A 342 -9.01 -5.55 -6.74
C ARG A 342 -7.90 -5.46 -5.71
N ASN A 343 -6.99 -4.48 -5.76
CA ASN A 343 -6.04 -4.21 -4.69
C ASN A 343 -5.60 -2.72 -4.68
N PRO A 344 -6.18 -1.89 -3.78
CA PRO A 344 -5.87 -0.45 -3.74
C PRO A 344 -4.42 -0.09 -3.40
N LEU A 345 -3.58 -1.05 -3.00
CA LEU A 345 -2.14 -0.81 -2.86
C LEU A 345 -1.43 -0.63 -4.22
N HIS A 346 -2.03 -1.16 -5.29
CA HIS A 346 -1.55 -1.05 -6.65
C HIS A 346 -2.17 0.20 -7.27
N HIS A 347 -1.32 1.13 -7.67
CA HIS A 347 -1.76 2.34 -8.34
C HIS A 347 -0.71 2.87 -9.30
N GLY A 348 -1.19 3.50 -10.36
CA GLY A 348 -0.38 4.31 -11.27
C GLY A 348 -0.76 5.78 -11.13
N GLU A 349 0.17 6.67 -11.47
CA GLU A 349 -0.03 8.11 -11.40
C GLU A 349 0.39 8.82 -12.68
N MET A 350 -0.24 9.97 -12.93
CA MET A 350 0.17 10.91 -13.96
C MET A 350 0.02 12.34 -13.46
N LYS A 351 0.80 13.26 -14.04
CA LYS A 351 0.76 14.68 -13.72
C LYS A 351 0.04 15.46 -14.81
N VAL A 352 -0.90 16.31 -14.40
CA VAL A 352 -1.62 17.22 -15.28
C VAL A 352 -1.27 18.63 -14.88
N TYR A 353 -0.75 19.39 -15.84
CA TYR A 353 -0.43 20.80 -15.70
C TYR A 353 -1.46 21.63 -16.45
N VAL A 354 -1.97 22.67 -15.80
CA VAL A 354 -2.78 23.71 -16.44
C VAL A 354 -2.06 25.03 -16.24
N SER A 355 -1.55 25.61 -17.32
CA SER A 355 -0.73 26.83 -17.25
C SER A 355 -1.00 27.75 -18.44
N GLU A 356 -0.64 29.01 -18.31
CA GLU A 356 -0.64 29.92 -19.46
C GLU A 356 0.41 29.48 -20.51
N PRO A 357 0.13 29.62 -21.81
CA PRO A 357 1.12 29.42 -22.86
C PRO A 357 2.34 30.32 -22.65
N SER A 358 3.55 29.75 -22.79
CA SER A 358 4.81 30.45 -22.55
C SER A 358 5.72 30.55 -23.77
N ALA A 359 5.62 29.60 -24.71
CA ALA A 359 6.41 29.59 -25.94
C ALA A 359 5.59 29.02 -27.11
N MET A 360 5.92 29.46 -28.32
CA MET A 360 5.28 29.01 -29.56
C MET A 360 6.34 28.89 -30.66
N GLU A 361 6.35 27.76 -31.36
CA GLU A 361 7.23 27.49 -32.49
C GLU A 361 6.53 26.59 -33.53
N PHE A 362 7.01 26.62 -34.77
CA PHE A 362 6.61 25.62 -35.75
C PHE A 362 7.38 24.32 -35.52
N ALA A 363 6.67 23.20 -35.52
CA ALA A 363 7.32 21.89 -35.55
C ALA A 363 7.97 21.66 -36.93
N PRO A 364 9.00 20.82 -37.04
CA PRO A 364 9.61 20.49 -38.33
C PRO A 364 8.57 20.05 -39.36
N CYS A 365 8.51 20.75 -40.50
CA CYS A 365 7.47 20.53 -41.51
C CYS A 365 7.95 20.92 -42.91
N GLN A 366 7.15 20.56 -43.92
CA GLN A 366 7.39 20.98 -45.30
C GLN A 366 7.10 22.47 -45.46
N VAL A 367 8.05 23.19 -46.03
CA VAL A 367 7.98 24.64 -46.25
C VAL A 367 7.90 25.04 -47.73
N GLU A 368 7.94 24.06 -48.63
CA GLU A 368 7.85 24.28 -50.07
C GLU A 368 6.66 23.52 -50.66
N ALA A 369 5.88 24.19 -51.50
CA ALA A 369 4.73 23.60 -52.19
C ALA A 369 4.73 23.96 -53.67
N HIS A 370 4.25 23.05 -54.52
CA HIS A 370 3.90 23.45 -55.88
C HIS A 370 2.59 24.25 -55.88
N VAL A 371 2.44 25.18 -56.83
CA VAL A 371 1.19 25.96 -56.97
C VAL A 371 -0.02 25.03 -57.06
N GLY A 372 -1.03 25.28 -56.22
CA GLY A 372 -2.21 24.45 -56.02
C GLY A 372 -2.14 23.47 -54.84
N GLN A 373 -0.95 23.17 -54.33
CA GLN A 373 -0.75 22.28 -53.17
C GLN A 373 -1.06 22.99 -51.84
N VAL A 374 -1.50 22.22 -50.86
CA VAL A 374 -1.70 22.66 -49.48
C VAL A 374 -0.48 22.28 -48.64
N LEU A 375 0.03 23.23 -47.86
CA LEU A 375 1.00 22.99 -46.80
C LEU A 375 0.29 22.90 -45.45
N GLU A 376 0.70 21.90 -44.67
CA GLU A 376 0.33 21.75 -43.26
C GLU A 376 1.50 22.23 -42.40
N LEU A 377 1.24 23.26 -41.59
CA LEU A 377 2.24 23.92 -40.76
C LEU A 377 1.91 23.63 -39.29
N PRO A 378 2.40 22.53 -38.73
CA PRO A 378 2.19 22.14 -37.34
C PRO A 378 2.85 23.11 -36.36
N LEU A 379 2.14 23.38 -35.28
CA LEU A 379 2.49 24.38 -34.27
C LEU A 379 2.65 23.71 -32.90
N ARG A 380 3.82 23.88 -32.30
CA ARG A 380 4.10 23.48 -30.93
C ARG A 380 3.98 24.70 -30.04
N ILE A 381 3.00 24.67 -29.15
CA ILE A 381 2.85 25.65 -28.08
C ILE A 381 3.23 24.93 -26.78
N SER A 382 3.98 25.59 -25.92
CA SER A 382 4.49 25.02 -24.67
C SER A 382 4.10 25.89 -23.48
N GLY A 383 3.79 25.26 -22.35
CA GLY A 383 3.63 25.90 -21.05
C GLY A 383 4.82 25.59 -20.13
N ARG A 384 4.81 26.16 -18.93
CA ARG A 384 5.84 25.93 -17.91
C ARG A 384 5.28 25.14 -16.73
N THR A 385 6.04 24.17 -16.23
CA THR A 385 5.59 23.24 -15.17
C THR A 385 5.56 23.82 -13.76
N SER A 386 6.37 24.83 -13.42
CA SER A 386 6.41 25.42 -12.07
C SER A 386 7.08 26.80 -12.04
N GLY A 387 6.28 27.87 -12.16
CA GLY A 387 6.75 29.27 -12.14
C GLY A 387 7.74 29.62 -13.26
N ASP A 388 8.37 30.80 -13.18
CA ASP A 388 9.22 31.36 -14.25
C ASP A 388 10.47 30.53 -14.59
N ARG A 389 10.89 29.61 -13.71
CA ARG A 389 12.04 28.71 -13.91
C ARG A 389 11.66 27.28 -14.29
N GLY A 390 10.39 26.99 -14.49
CA GLY A 390 9.92 25.65 -14.85
C GLY A 390 10.37 25.23 -16.26
N GLU A 391 10.46 23.93 -16.49
CA GLU A 391 10.75 23.38 -17.82
C GLU A 391 9.59 23.67 -18.80
N LEU A 392 9.94 23.88 -20.07
CA LEU A 392 8.96 24.02 -21.14
C LEU A 392 8.46 22.64 -21.55
N VAL A 393 7.16 22.42 -21.41
CA VAL A 393 6.50 21.17 -21.80
C VAL A 393 5.48 21.50 -22.89
N PRO A 394 5.44 20.75 -24.00
CA PRO A 394 4.46 20.98 -25.06
C PRO A 394 3.05 20.75 -24.53
N LEU A 395 2.15 21.64 -24.91
CA LEU A 395 0.72 21.48 -24.65
C LEU A 395 0.21 20.25 -25.42
N SER A 396 -0.74 19.54 -24.83
CA SER A 396 -1.32 18.32 -25.38
C SER A 396 -2.47 18.64 -26.35
N ASP A 397 -3.18 19.74 -26.14
CA ASP A 397 -4.27 20.21 -27.00
C ASP A 397 -4.35 21.75 -26.96
N CYS A 398 -4.37 22.36 -28.13
CA CYS A 398 -4.47 23.81 -28.32
C CYS A 398 -5.66 24.20 -29.21
N SER A 399 -6.60 23.28 -29.44
CA SER A 399 -7.72 23.45 -30.38
C SER A 399 -8.67 24.60 -30.02
N HIS A 400 -8.74 24.97 -28.74
CA HIS A 400 -9.55 26.08 -28.24
C HIS A 400 -8.78 27.40 -28.09
N LEU A 401 -7.51 27.47 -28.50
CA LEU A 401 -6.76 28.72 -28.54
C LEU A 401 -7.11 29.52 -29.79
N GLU A 402 -7.39 30.81 -29.61
CA GLU A 402 -7.60 31.75 -30.71
C GLU A 402 -6.24 32.18 -31.29
N LEU A 403 -5.90 31.64 -32.46
CA LEU A 403 -4.65 31.93 -33.16
C LEU A 403 -4.89 32.84 -34.37
N GLY A 404 -4.28 34.02 -34.40
CA GLY A 404 -4.22 34.87 -35.59
C GLY A 404 -3.20 34.35 -36.60
N VAL A 405 -3.51 34.39 -37.89
CA VAL A 405 -2.58 34.05 -38.99
C VAL A 405 -2.38 35.27 -39.85
N GLU A 406 -1.14 35.73 -39.97
CA GLU A 406 -0.74 36.88 -40.75
C GLU A 406 0.25 36.44 -41.83
N LEU A 407 0.09 36.97 -43.04
CA LEU A 407 0.95 36.70 -44.19
C LEU A 407 1.53 38.02 -44.68
N GLU A 408 2.85 38.10 -44.83
CA GLU A 408 3.50 39.30 -45.36
C GLU A 408 3.10 39.56 -46.84
N ASN A 409 2.94 38.48 -47.63
CA ASN A 409 2.52 38.55 -49.03
C ASN A 409 1.33 37.60 -49.27
N PRO A 410 0.08 38.06 -49.03
CA PRO A 410 -1.12 37.21 -49.14
C PRO A 410 -1.44 36.77 -50.58
N GLY A 411 -0.73 37.30 -51.58
CA GLY A 411 -0.86 36.84 -52.97
C GLY A 411 -0.18 35.50 -53.24
N VAL A 412 0.80 35.06 -52.44
CA VAL A 412 1.55 33.81 -52.69
C VAL A 412 0.81 32.61 -52.11
N PHE A 413 0.28 32.75 -50.89
CA PHE A 413 -0.45 31.71 -50.17
C PHE A 413 -1.77 32.24 -49.61
N SER A 414 -2.79 31.40 -49.60
CA SER A 414 -4.09 31.67 -48.97
C SER A 414 -4.28 30.78 -47.72
N PRO A 415 -4.67 31.33 -46.55
CA PRO A 415 -4.96 30.52 -45.38
C PRO A 415 -6.28 29.76 -45.56
N LEU A 416 -6.29 28.48 -45.18
CA LEU A 416 -7.47 27.63 -45.23
C LEU A 416 -8.16 27.58 -43.86
N GLU A 417 -9.48 27.39 -43.87
CA GLU A 417 -10.26 27.21 -42.65
C GLU A 417 -9.90 25.91 -41.91
N GLY A 418 -10.02 25.95 -40.59
CA GLY A 418 -9.74 24.83 -39.69
C GLY A 418 -8.27 24.67 -39.32
N ARG A 419 -8.05 23.98 -38.19
CA ARG A 419 -6.72 23.71 -37.62
C ARG A 419 -6.33 22.25 -37.78
N LEU A 420 -5.04 21.98 -37.71
CA LEU A 420 -4.55 20.60 -37.58
C LEU A 420 -4.98 20.03 -36.22
N LYS A 421 -5.38 18.76 -36.19
CA LYS A 421 -5.73 18.06 -34.95
C LYS A 421 -4.47 17.83 -34.11
N PRO A 422 -4.56 17.92 -32.77
CA PRO A 422 -3.42 17.66 -31.90
C PRO A 422 -2.88 16.23 -32.09
N THR A 423 -1.56 16.10 -31.98
CA THR A 423 -0.82 14.85 -32.02
C THR A 423 0.19 14.81 -30.86
N ALA A 424 1.01 13.77 -30.78
CA ALA A 424 2.09 13.71 -29.78
C ALA A 424 3.17 14.80 -29.99
N ASP A 425 3.36 15.29 -31.22
CA ASP A 425 4.46 16.19 -31.58
C ASP A 425 4.07 17.68 -31.60
N PHE A 426 2.78 17.97 -31.82
CA PHE A 426 2.23 19.32 -31.93
C PHE A 426 0.78 19.37 -31.43
N CYS A 427 0.37 20.52 -30.88
CA CYS A 427 -0.94 20.67 -30.24
C CYS A 427 -2.00 21.34 -31.14
N SER A 428 -1.57 21.99 -32.22
CA SER A 428 -2.41 22.61 -33.23
C SER A 428 -1.58 22.86 -34.50
N GLY A 429 -2.16 23.47 -35.51
CA GLY A 429 -1.44 23.87 -36.72
C GLY A 429 -2.33 24.59 -37.71
N VAL A 430 -1.71 25.18 -38.73
CA VAL A 430 -2.40 25.96 -39.75
C VAL A 430 -2.22 25.33 -41.12
N ARG A 431 -3.20 25.55 -42.01
CA ARG A 431 -3.15 25.06 -43.39
C ARG A 431 -3.16 26.25 -44.33
N VAL A 432 -2.28 26.22 -45.33
CA VAL A 432 -2.19 27.26 -46.36
C VAL A 432 -2.10 26.63 -47.73
N LYS A 433 -2.74 27.24 -48.73
CA LYS A 433 -2.70 26.79 -50.12
C LYS A 433 -1.80 27.69 -50.94
N ALA A 434 -0.91 27.10 -51.74
CA ALA A 434 -0.07 27.84 -52.67
C ALA A 434 -0.92 28.34 -53.85
N GLU A 435 -1.04 29.66 -54.01
CA GLU A 435 -1.84 30.29 -55.07
C GLU A 435 -0.96 30.77 -56.23
N PHE A 436 0.17 31.40 -55.93
CA PHE A 436 1.09 31.94 -56.93
C PHE A 436 2.55 31.68 -56.55
N GLN A 437 3.43 31.60 -57.55
CA GLN A 437 4.86 31.42 -57.31
C GLN A 437 5.46 32.59 -56.50
N GLY A 438 6.32 32.28 -55.54
CA GLY A 438 6.98 33.28 -54.69
C GLY A 438 7.31 32.76 -53.29
N TYR A 439 7.79 33.64 -52.43
CA TYR A 439 8.02 33.36 -51.02
C TYR A 439 7.21 34.33 -50.16
N THR A 440 6.79 33.86 -49.00
CA THR A 440 6.14 34.70 -48.00
C THR A 440 6.49 34.21 -46.61
N ARG A 441 6.56 35.15 -45.66
CA ARG A 441 6.66 34.83 -44.25
C ARG A 441 5.26 34.77 -43.67
N LEU A 442 4.95 33.63 -43.06
CA LEU A 442 3.75 33.40 -42.30
C LEU A 442 4.05 33.58 -40.81
N VAL A 443 3.21 34.35 -40.12
CA VAL A 443 3.30 34.59 -38.69
C VAL A 443 2.01 34.12 -38.03
N VAL A 444 2.13 33.27 -37.02
CA VAL A 444 1.01 32.90 -36.15
C VAL A 444 1.15 33.64 -34.84
N VAL A 445 0.09 34.32 -34.42
CA VAL A 445 0.07 35.15 -33.21
C VAL A 445 -0.99 34.62 -32.25
N TYR A 446 -0.65 34.51 -30.98
CA TYR A 446 -1.57 34.24 -29.88
C TYR A 446 -1.56 35.42 -28.92
N THR A 447 -2.73 35.94 -28.61
CA THR A 447 -2.91 37.05 -27.66
C THR A 447 -4.06 36.74 -26.72
N HIS A 448 -3.76 36.61 -25.43
CA HIS A 448 -4.78 36.43 -24.39
C HIS A 448 -4.34 37.11 -23.10
N GLY A 449 -5.12 38.07 -22.61
CA GLY A 449 -4.75 38.87 -21.45
C GLY A 449 -3.42 39.60 -21.67
N HIS A 450 -2.42 39.29 -20.86
CA HIS A 450 -1.08 39.86 -20.94
C HIS A 450 -0.09 39.01 -21.76
N VAL A 451 -0.50 37.79 -22.15
CA VAL A 451 0.35 36.86 -22.90
C VAL A 451 0.25 37.17 -24.39
N ARG A 452 1.40 37.44 -25.00
CA ARG A 452 1.55 37.58 -26.46
C ARG A 452 2.68 36.67 -26.93
N LEU A 453 2.33 35.67 -27.72
CA LEU A 453 3.28 34.76 -28.34
C LEU A 453 3.18 34.88 -29.86
N SER A 454 4.29 34.67 -30.55
CA SER A 454 4.31 34.61 -32.02
C SER A 454 5.33 33.60 -32.50
N ALA A 455 4.97 32.84 -33.53
CA ALA A 455 5.89 32.01 -34.29
C ALA A 455 5.87 32.44 -35.76
N SER A 456 7.01 32.39 -36.44
CA SER A 456 7.09 32.72 -37.86
C SER A 456 7.83 31.65 -38.64
N ILE A 457 7.38 31.39 -39.85
CA ILE A 457 8.01 30.47 -40.80
C ILE A 457 7.98 31.07 -42.19
N VAL A 458 9.05 30.89 -42.96
CA VAL A 458 9.09 31.29 -44.37
C VAL A 458 8.69 30.09 -45.20
N ILE A 459 7.75 30.29 -46.11
CA ILE A 459 7.22 29.26 -47.01
C ILE A 459 7.35 29.73 -48.46
N ALA A 460 7.56 28.77 -49.36
CA ALA A 460 7.79 29.03 -50.77
C ALA A 460 6.84 28.23 -51.66
N ALA A 461 6.30 28.90 -52.66
CA ALA A 461 5.50 28.31 -53.72
C ALA A 461 6.26 28.34 -55.04
N TYR A 462 6.30 27.22 -55.75
CA TYR A 462 6.95 27.10 -57.05
C TYR A 462 6.04 26.46 -58.09
N VAL A 463 6.31 26.75 -59.37
CA VAL A 463 5.64 26.06 -60.47
C VAL A 463 6.28 24.68 -60.64
N PRO A 464 5.52 23.59 -60.86
CA PRO A 464 6.09 22.26 -61.08
C PRO A 464 7.25 22.26 -62.09
N LEU A 465 8.31 21.50 -61.78
CA LEU A 465 9.47 21.37 -62.65
C LEU A 465 9.05 20.71 -63.97
N ARG A 466 9.36 21.36 -65.10
CA ARG A 466 9.05 20.89 -66.45
C ARG A 466 10.33 20.80 -67.27
N ALA A 467 10.56 19.66 -67.91
CA ALA A 467 11.62 19.50 -68.89
C ALA A 467 11.23 20.19 -70.20
N ILE A 468 12.07 21.11 -70.69
CA ILE A 468 11.89 21.81 -71.96
C ILE A 468 12.63 21.08 -73.08
N ASP A 469 13.90 20.71 -72.86
CA ASP A 469 14.71 20.01 -73.84
C ASP A 469 15.66 19.01 -73.13
N PRO A 470 15.54 17.70 -73.38
CA PRO A 470 14.47 17.05 -74.15
C PRO A 470 13.14 17.02 -73.38
N PRO A 471 11.99 17.02 -74.07
CA PRO A 471 10.69 16.98 -73.41
C PRO A 471 10.39 15.65 -72.69
N SER A 472 11.11 14.56 -72.99
CA SER A 472 10.97 13.29 -72.27
C SER A 472 12.26 12.46 -72.31
N VAL A 473 12.72 12.09 -73.50
CA VAL A 473 13.88 11.22 -73.71
C VAL A 473 14.77 11.79 -74.81
N THR A 474 16.09 11.75 -74.60
CA THR A 474 17.10 11.97 -75.63
C THR A 474 17.97 10.72 -75.73
N LEU A 475 18.34 10.36 -76.96
CA LEU A 475 19.34 9.35 -77.23
C LEU A 475 20.73 9.99 -77.31
N VAL A 476 21.67 9.54 -76.49
CA VAL A 476 23.08 9.98 -76.51
C VAL A 476 24.01 8.79 -76.77
N THR A 477 24.99 8.98 -77.65
CA THR A 477 26.02 7.98 -77.99
C THR A 477 27.17 7.99 -76.99
N LEU A 478 27.95 6.90 -76.94
CA LEU A 478 29.09 6.76 -76.03
C LEU A 478 30.10 7.92 -76.23
N GLY A 479 30.37 8.69 -75.17
CA GLY A 479 31.26 9.85 -75.21
C GLY A 479 30.60 11.19 -75.55
N SER A 480 29.29 11.23 -75.81
CA SER A 480 28.53 12.46 -76.03
C SER A 480 27.80 12.91 -74.77
N SER A 481 27.55 14.22 -74.64
CA SER A 481 26.70 14.82 -73.60
C SER A 481 25.50 15.52 -74.23
N LYS A 482 24.38 15.57 -73.50
CA LYS A 482 23.22 16.40 -73.82
C LYS A 482 22.93 17.26 -72.61
N ASP A 483 22.81 18.56 -72.85
CA ASP A 483 22.34 19.49 -71.84
C ASP A 483 20.83 19.33 -71.66
N MET A 484 20.40 19.21 -70.40
CA MET A 484 18.99 19.17 -70.03
C MET A 484 18.54 20.55 -69.59
N LEU A 485 17.54 21.11 -70.28
CA LEU A 485 16.92 22.37 -69.92
C LEU A 485 15.62 22.12 -69.18
N PHE A 486 15.52 22.67 -67.96
CA PHE A 486 14.31 22.63 -67.13
C PHE A 486 13.79 24.04 -66.85
N GLU A 487 12.49 24.15 -66.66
CA GLU A 487 11.80 25.36 -66.21
C GLU A 487 10.94 25.06 -64.98
N GLY A 488 10.80 26.04 -64.09
CA GLY A 488 10.11 25.88 -62.82
C GLY A 488 10.98 25.17 -61.78
N GLY A 489 10.32 24.52 -60.82
CA GLY A 489 10.96 23.89 -59.67
C GLY A 489 11.28 24.85 -58.52
N PRO A 490 11.68 24.31 -57.35
CA PRO A 490 12.05 25.10 -56.20
C PRO A 490 13.29 25.96 -56.49
N ARG A 491 13.30 27.17 -55.95
CA ARG A 491 14.44 28.10 -56.07
C ARG A 491 15.27 28.07 -54.79
N PRO A 492 16.59 28.38 -54.86
CA PRO A 492 17.41 28.52 -53.66
C PRO A 492 16.80 29.52 -52.69
N TRP A 493 16.83 29.18 -51.40
CA TRP A 493 16.46 30.09 -50.32
C TRP A 493 17.50 31.21 -50.24
N VAL A 494 17.04 32.46 -50.21
CA VAL A 494 17.88 33.67 -50.13
C VAL A 494 17.97 34.15 -48.69
#